data_AF-A0A1Q8Z560-F1
#
_entry.id   AF-A0A1Q8Z560-F1
#
_cell.length_a   1.000
_cell.length_b   1.000
_cell.length_c   1.000
_cell.angle_alpha   90.00
_cell.angle_beta   90.00
_cell.angle_gamma   90.00
#
_symmetry.space_group_name_H-M   'P 1'
#
loop_
_entity.id
_entity.type
_entity.pdbx_description
1 polymer ?
#
loop_
_entity_poly.entity_id
_entity_poly.type
_entity_poly.pdbx_seq_one_letter_code
_entity_poly.pdbx_strand_id
1 'polypeptide(L)' 'MPNGHQRYFCLGCQQTFSESFDTLYYYRHVSPEQIQQVLQAHSEGTSLRGISRISGLAYNTVV' A
#
# COMPACT_ATOMS: atom_id res chain seq x y z
N MET A 1 18.53 -6.63 -11.65
CA MET A 1 18.94 -6.32 -10.26
C MET A 1 18.21 -7.32 -9.37
N PRO A 2 18.85 -7.96 -8.37
CA PRO A 2 18.10 -8.85 -7.50
C PRO A 2 17.05 -8.00 -6.77
N ASN A 3 15.77 -8.30 -6.99
CA ASN A 3 14.62 -7.61 -6.39
C ASN A 3 14.50 -7.99 -4.90
N GLY A 4 15.57 -7.77 -4.14
CA GLY A 4 15.66 -8.11 -2.72
C GLY A 4 14.93 -7.07 -1.90
N HIS A 5 13.60 -7.14 -1.87
CA HIS A 5 12.82 -6.38 -0.88
C HIS A 5 13.24 -6.84 0.53
N GLN A 6 13.45 -5.86 1.41
CA GLN A 6 13.78 -6.13 2.81
C GLN A 6 12.67 -6.95 3.48
N ARG A 7 13.09 -7.99 4.21
CA ARG A 7 12.20 -8.85 4.99
C ARG A 7 12.74 -8.95 6.41
N TYR A 8 11.83 -8.97 7.36
CA TYR A 8 12.11 -9.06 8.78
C TYR A 8 11.75 -10.46 9.27
N PHE A 9 12.56 -11.03 10.15
CA PHE A 9 12.31 -12.33 10.76
C PHE A 9 12.00 -12.14 12.25
N CYS A 10 10.85 -12.65 12.71
CA CYS A 10 10.48 -12.60 14.12
C CYS A 10 10.92 -13.87 14.84
N LEU A 11 11.71 -13.73 15.92
CA LEU A 11 12.17 -14.85 16.75
C LEU A 11 11.05 -15.47 17.60
N GLY A 12 9.98 -14.71 17.90
CA GLY A 12 8.87 -15.18 18.72
C GLY A 12 7.89 -16.09 17.96
N CYS A 13 7.52 -15.71 16.74
CA CYS A 13 6.58 -16.48 15.91
C CYS A 13 7.26 -17.32 14.80
N GLN A 14 8.57 -17.18 14.60
CA GLN A 14 9.37 -17.88 13.58
C GLN A 14 8.88 -17.65 12.15
N GLN A 15 8.37 -16.45 11.86
CA GLN A 15 7.86 -16.06 10.55
C GLN A 15 8.62 -14.86 9.96
N THR A 16 8.59 -14.77 8.64
CA THR A 16 9.21 -13.68 7.87
C THR A 16 8.15 -12.77 7.27
N PHE A 17 8.23 -11.47 7.53
CA PHE A 17 7.27 -10.47 7.09
C PHE A 17 7.97 -9.34 6.32
N SER A 18 7.22 -8.66 5.45
CA SER A 18 7.70 -7.42 4.80
C SER A 18 7.47 -6.23 5.71
N GLU A 19 8.10 -5.10 5.41
CA GLU A 19 7.85 -3.82 6.09
C GLU A 19 6.37 -3.45 6.12
N SER A 20 5.66 -3.72 5.03
CA SER A 20 4.23 -3.41 4.88
C SER A 20 3.29 -4.42 5.55
N PHE A 21 3.80 -5.36 6.34
CA PHE A 21 2.96 -6.35 7.02
C PHE A 21 1.91 -5.68 7.88
N ASP A 22 0.67 -6.14 7.74
CA ASP A 22 -0.52 -5.63 8.46
C ASP A 22 -0.83 -4.14 8.20
N THR A 23 -0.34 -3.59 7.08
CA THR A 23 -0.75 -2.27 6.60
C THR A 23 -1.85 -2.38 5.53
N LEU A 24 -2.60 -1.30 5.31
CA LEU A 24 -3.61 -1.19 4.22
C LEU A 24 -3.06 -1.58 2.84
N TYR A 25 -1.76 -1.35 2.62
CA TYR A 25 -1.09 -1.63 1.35
C TYR A 25 -0.24 -2.90 1.40
N TYR A 26 -0.48 -3.79 2.37
CA TYR A 26 0.19 -5.09 2.42
C TYR A 26 -0.07 -5.90 1.14
N TYR A 27 0.99 -6.49 0.56
CA TYR A 27 0.96 -7.18 -0.73
C TYR A 27 0.46 -6.35 -1.93
N ARG A 28 0.34 -5.03 -1.80
CA ARG A 28 -0.05 -4.17 -2.93
C ARG A 28 1.19 -3.60 -3.61
N HIS A 29 1.19 -3.63 -4.94
CA HIS A 29 2.20 -2.97 -5.76
C HIS A 29 1.83 -1.49 -5.95
N VAL A 30 1.96 -0.70 -4.89
CA VAL A 30 1.62 0.73 -4.86
C VAL A 30 2.86 1.49 -4.40
N SER A 31 3.25 2.54 -5.13
CA SER A 31 4.39 3.34 -4.74
C SER A 31 4.06 4.25 -3.55
N PRO A 32 5.05 4.67 -2.75
CA PRO A 32 4.84 5.63 -1.66
C PRO A 32 4.13 6.91 -2.11
N GLU A 33 4.43 7.41 -3.31
CA GLU A 33 3.81 8.60 -3.89
C GLU A 33 2.32 8.37 -4.19
N GLN A 34 1.97 7.19 -4.73
CA GLN A 34 0.58 6.81 -4.95
C GLN A 34 -0.18 6.66 -3.63
N ILE A 35 0.45 6.10 -2.59
CA ILE A 35 -0.13 6.03 -1.23
C ILE A 35 -0.44 7.43 -0.72
N GLN A 36 0.53 8.37 -0.81
CA GLN A 36 0.32 9.76 -0.41
C GLN A 36 -0.84 10.41 -1.18
N GLN A 37 -0.90 10.22 -2.50
CA GLN A 37 -1.97 10.77 -3.33
C GLN A 37 -3.35 10.22 -2.92
N VAL A 38 -3.47 8.91 -2.68
CA VAL A 38 -4.73 8.28 -2.23
C VAL A 38 -5.16 8.81 -0.87
N LEU A 39 -4.24 8.85 0.10
CA LEU A 39 -4.54 9.32 1.45
C LEU A 39 -4.92 10.80 1.48
N GLN A 40 -4.24 11.64 0.70
CA GLN A 40 -4.56 13.06 0.58
C GLN A 40 -5.93 13.27 -0.07
N ALA A 41 -6.20 12.63 -1.22
CA ALA A 41 -7.49 12.80 -1.89
C ALA A 41 -8.66 12.29 -1.02
N HIS A 42 -8.43 11.24 -0.23
CA HIS A 42 -9.40 10.73 0.73
C HIS A 42 -9.67 11.73 1.86
N SER A 43 -8.64 12.34 2.45
CA SER A 43 -8.81 13.34 3.52
C SER A 43 -9.48 14.63 3.04
N GLU A 44 -9.32 14.97 1.76
CA GLU A 44 -10.00 16.09 1.08
C GLU A 44 -11.47 15.77 0.72
N GLY A 45 -11.96 14.55 0.99
CA GLY A 45 -13.34 14.15 0.75
C GLY A 45 -13.62 13.66 -0.68
N THR A 46 -12.58 13.35 -1.46
CA THR A 46 -12.76 12.75 -2.78
C THR A 46 -13.34 11.34 -2.63
N SER A 47 -14.43 11.04 -3.35
CA SER A 47 -15.00 9.69 -3.37
C SER A 47 -13.96 8.65 -3.81
N LEU A 48 -14.01 7.43 -3.28
CA LEU A 48 -13.12 6.32 -3.68
C LEU A 48 -13.10 6.10 -5.21
N ARG A 49 -14.24 6.32 -5.87
CA ARG A 49 -14.34 6.25 -7.34
C ARG A 49 -13.58 7.37 -8.03
N GLY A 50 -13.60 8.57 -7.45
CA GLY A 50 -12.77 9.70 -7.89
C GLY A 50 -11.29 9.40 -7.70
N ILE A 51 -10.91 8.87 -6.53
CA ILE A 51 -9.51 8.53 -6.22
C ILE A 51 -8.96 7.47 -7.20
N SER A 52 -9.74 6.42 -7.48
CA SER A 52 -9.37 5.41 -8.48
C SER A 52 -9.12 6.02 -9.87
N ARG A 53 -9.93 7.01 -10.28
CA ARG A 53 -9.75 7.71 -11.57
C ARG A 53 -8.50 8.57 -11.62
N ILE A 54 -8.17 9.30 -10.55
CA ILE A 54 -7.02 10.23 -10.55
C ILE A 54 -5.68 9.54 -10.29
N SER A 55 -5.67 8.45 -9.51
CA SER A 55 -4.45 7.69 -9.17
C SER A 55 -4.14 6.58 -10.18
N GLY A 56 -5.12 6.19 -11.00
CA GLY A 56 -5.03 5.04 -11.90
C GLY A 56 -5.06 3.68 -11.17
N LEU A 57 -5.23 3.68 -9.84
CA LEU A 57 -5.35 2.46 -9.05
C LEU A 57 -6.74 1.84 -9.20
N ALA A 58 -6.80 0.51 -9.16
CA ALA A 58 -8.08 -0.19 -9.11
C ALA A 58 -8.89 0.21 -7.87
N TYR A 59 -10.23 0.23 -8.00
CA TYR A 59 -11.12 0.67 -6.93
C TYR A 59 -10.90 -0.09 -5.61
N ASN A 60 -10.63 -1.39 -5.67
CA ASN A 60 -10.36 -2.25 -4.52
C ASN A 60 -8.94 -2.10 -3.94
N THR A 61 -8.11 -1.22 -4.50
CA THR A 61 -6.78 -0.87 -4.01
C THR A 61 -6.77 0.46 -3.26
N VAL A 62 -7.78 1.31 -3.49
CA VAL A 62 -7.96 2.60 -2.78
C VAL A 62 -8.90 2.47 -1.57
N VAL A 63 -9.34 1.24 -1.26
CA VAL A 63 -10.28 0.85 -0.19
C VAL A 63 -9.53 0.29 1.00
#